data_AF-A0A535HL25-F1
#
_entry.id   AF-A0A535HL25-F1
#
_cell.length_a   1.000
_cell.length_b   1.000
_cell.length_c   1.000
_cell.angle_alpha   90.00
_cell.angle_beta   90.00
_cell.angle_gamma   90.00
#
_symmetry.space_group_name_H-M   'P 1'
#
loop_
_entity.id
_entity.type
_entity.pdbx_description
1 polymer ?
#
loop_
_entity_poly.entity_id
_entity_poly.type
_entity_poly.pdbx_seq_one_letter_code
_entity_poly.pdbx_strand_id
1 'polypeptide(L)'
;MGLALRRVVLLLVLGGALNACDGPAVGLAISNPAAVVDGHEISMKTYQARLEVSRHRDPFAGIPEAIPSPAPTQRLEDFTIEQLVREEIVRQEAVKRGLSISDQAVKSRIDSLRARAGAAQFTAALSRNGFTDDSFRAYERALLTEVGLIQAMARDRASTAAQELKSGHPFVAVAARWSDDTGTFSRGGDTGWLRTADIPEPALATAVEPLATGGTTGWARPPGSRNRSTTKRRRSAGLEKSTSRSPTMPADEGERWRVFLAIETPVPVREALTGPLDGLQPLREAIRTNAVDRMHLTLHFLGHQPRPVVDLLQETLAAVVARHPRFRLTAEGVGAFPAISRPRVLWAGIIGGDLPRLHALQSELGGALRNAGVAVEGDRFHPHLTLGRVRRPLRAPERALLREWSLRWSESAFGQVPVDHIRLMRSQLGGGPPRYTTLATFDLQ
;
A
#
# COMPACT_ATOMS: atom_id res chain seq x y z
N MET A 1 -3.29 6.83 -4.26
CA MET A 1 -2.71 7.38 -5.50
C MET A 1 -3.76 7.17 -6.59
N GLY A 2 -4.55 8.20 -6.90
CA GLY A 2 -5.82 8.04 -7.63
C GLY A 2 -5.66 7.48 -9.04
N LEU A 3 -6.65 6.67 -9.45
CA LEU A 3 -6.79 5.96 -10.74
C LEU A 3 -6.46 6.78 -12.01
N ALA A 4 -6.53 8.12 -11.94
CA ALA A 4 -6.34 8.99 -13.10
C ALA A 4 -4.92 8.95 -13.68
N LEU A 5 -3.88 8.82 -12.86
CA LEU A 5 -2.50 8.77 -13.36
C LEU A 5 -2.13 7.36 -13.87
N ARG A 6 -2.72 6.30 -13.28
CA ARG A 6 -2.51 4.91 -13.74
C ARG A 6 -3.06 4.68 -15.14
N ARG A 7 -4.12 5.39 -15.56
CA ARG A 7 -4.66 5.26 -16.92
C ARG A 7 -3.77 5.91 -17.99
N VAL A 8 -3.01 6.95 -17.67
CA VAL A 8 -2.10 7.58 -18.65
C VAL A 8 -0.81 6.76 -18.79
N VAL A 9 -0.32 6.16 -17.70
CA VAL A 9 0.91 5.34 -17.73
C VAL A 9 0.71 3.95 -18.35
N LEU A 10 -0.50 3.41 -18.35
CA LEU A 10 -0.79 2.07 -18.88
C LEU A 10 -1.31 2.08 -20.33
N LEU A 11 -1.60 3.23 -20.94
CA LEU A 11 -2.22 3.32 -22.27
C LEU A 11 -1.29 3.79 -23.40
N LEU A 12 0.03 3.80 -23.21
CA LEU A 12 0.99 4.21 -24.26
C LEU A 12 1.99 3.14 -24.72
N VAL A 13 1.70 1.85 -24.49
CA VAL A 13 2.52 0.75 -25.05
C VAL A 13 1.71 -0.24 -25.92
N LEU A 14 0.41 -0.06 -26.10
CA LEU A 14 -0.40 -0.93 -26.95
C LEU A 14 -1.26 -0.09 -27.92
N GLY A 15 -0.67 0.27 -29.07
CA GLY A 15 -1.40 0.95 -30.14
C GLY A 15 -0.56 1.24 -31.38
N GLY A 16 -0.45 0.26 -32.28
CA GLY A 16 0.07 0.39 -33.65
C GLY A 16 1.33 -0.44 -33.88
N ALA A 17 1.38 -1.48 -34.71
CA ALA A 17 0.46 -1.94 -35.73
C ALA A 17 0.59 -3.46 -35.92
N LEU A 18 -0.56 -4.14 -35.97
CA LEU A 18 -0.71 -5.42 -36.68
C LEU A 18 -1.03 -5.08 -38.14
N ASN A 19 -0.12 -5.41 -39.07
CA ASN A 19 -0.39 -5.98 -40.40
C ASN A 19 0.85 -5.89 -41.30
N ALA A 20 1.58 -7.00 -41.44
CA ALA A 20 2.17 -7.46 -42.69
C ALA A 20 2.61 -8.93 -42.52
N CYS A 21 2.12 -9.80 -43.40
CA CYS A 21 2.51 -11.21 -43.50
C CYS A 21 3.87 -11.37 -44.21
N ASP A 22 4.41 -12.59 -44.05
CA ASP A 22 5.37 -13.34 -44.88
C ASP A 22 6.88 -13.30 -44.56
N GLY A 23 7.39 -14.48 -44.19
CA GLY A 23 8.74 -14.95 -44.54
C GLY A 23 9.88 -14.70 -43.52
N PRO A 24 10.83 -15.65 -43.35
CA PRO A 24 11.81 -15.62 -42.27
C PRO A 24 13.09 -14.85 -42.68
N ALA A 25 13.56 -13.95 -41.83
CA ALA A 25 14.98 -13.59 -41.75
C ALA A 25 15.31 -12.88 -40.43
N VAL A 26 16.41 -13.32 -39.85
CA VAL A 26 17.12 -12.75 -38.70
C VAL A 26 17.48 -11.28 -38.95
N GLY A 27 17.20 -10.43 -37.96
CA GLY A 27 17.66 -9.04 -37.91
C GLY A 27 17.20 -8.36 -36.62
N LEU A 28 18.06 -8.38 -35.59
CA LEU A 28 17.91 -7.57 -34.39
C LEU A 28 17.92 -6.08 -34.76
N ALA A 29 16.75 -5.48 -34.90
CA ALA A 29 16.62 -4.02 -34.95
C ALA A 29 16.73 -3.49 -33.51
N ILE A 30 17.85 -2.87 -33.18
CA ILE A 30 17.99 -2.02 -32.00
C ILE A 30 17.06 -0.82 -32.25
N SER A 31 15.86 -0.82 -31.69
CA SER A 31 14.97 0.34 -31.75
C SER A 31 15.60 1.48 -30.96
N ASN A 32 15.92 2.56 -31.66
CA ASN A 32 16.36 3.83 -31.10
C ASN A 32 15.17 4.78 -31.26
N PRO A 33 14.59 5.35 -30.19
CA PRO A 33 15.06 5.41 -28.80
C PRO A 33 14.76 4.17 -27.95
N ALA A 34 15.33 4.11 -26.73
CA ALA A 34 15.11 3.00 -25.79
C ALA A 34 13.68 2.93 -25.24
N ALA A 35 13.01 4.09 -25.11
CA ALA A 35 11.58 4.19 -24.86
C ALA A 35 11.06 5.57 -25.30
N VAL A 36 9.74 5.71 -25.44
CA VAL A 36 9.08 7.00 -25.68
C VAL A 36 7.97 7.18 -24.66
N VAL A 37 7.90 8.34 -24.04
CA VAL A 37 6.86 8.71 -23.08
C VAL A 37 6.22 10.01 -23.55
N ASP A 38 4.95 9.97 -23.95
CA ASP A 38 4.20 11.14 -24.44
C ASP A 38 4.95 11.94 -25.54
N GLY A 39 5.63 11.22 -26.44
CA GLY A 39 6.43 11.81 -27.52
C GLY A 39 7.84 12.27 -27.11
N HIS A 40 8.22 12.15 -25.83
CA HIS A 40 9.60 12.38 -25.39
C HIS A 40 10.43 11.10 -25.44
N GLU A 41 11.56 11.15 -26.15
CA GLU A 41 12.44 10.01 -26.33
C GLU A 41 13.42 9.83 -25.16
N ILE A 42 13.44 8.63 -24.59
CA ILE A 42 14.48 8.17 -23.66
C ILE A 42 15.58 7.54 -24.50
N SER A 43 16.69 8.26 -24.67
CA SER A 43 17.79 7.80 -25.53
C SER A 43 18.40 6.47 -25.08
N MET A 44 18.91 5.69 -26.04
CA MET A 44 19.67 4.47 -25.74
C MET A 44 20.90 4.75 -24.88
N LYS A 45 21.52 5.93 -25.03
CA LYS A 45 22.64 6.38 -24.17
C LYS A 45 22.21 6.53 -22.71
N THR A 46 21.04 7.13 -22.45
CA THR A 46 20.49 7.29 -21.10
C THR A 46 20.19 5.93 -20.48
N TYR A 47 19.60 5.03 -21.27
CA TYR A 47 19.31 3.67 -20.85
C TYR A 47 20.57 2.89 -20.49
N GLN A 48 21.57 2.87 -21.37
CA GLN A 48 22.84 2.16 -21.13
C GLN A 48 23.56 2.68 -19.87
N ALA A 49 23.62 4.00 -19.69
CA ALA A 49 24.22 4.59 -18.49
C ALA A 49 23.47 4.17 -17.21
N ARG A 50 22.12 4.10 -17.25
CA ARG A 50 21.33 3.65 -16.09
C ARG A 50 21.46 2.14 -15.86
N LEU A 51 21.53 1.35 -16.92
CA LEU A 51 21.69 -0.10 -16.83
C LEU A 51 23.04 -0.44 -16.19
N GLU A 52 24.10 0.30 -16.54
CA GLU A 52 25.42 0.14 -15.94
C GLU A 52 25.41 0.42 -14.43
N VAL A 53 24.75 1.49 -13.98
CA VAL A 53 24.55 1.76 -12.54
C VAL A 53 23.74 0.64 -11.88
N SER A 54 22.70 0.16 -12.54
CA SER A 54 21.84 -0.92 -12.03
C SER A 54 22.59 -2.25 -11.93
N ARG A 55 23.58 -2.52 -12.80
CA ARG A 55 24.45 -3.71 -12.70
C ARG A 55 25.35 -3.69 -11.47
N HIS A 56 25.85 -2.52 -11.09
CA HIS A 56 26.66 -2.38 -9.87
C HIS A 56 25.82 -2.46 -8.59
N ARG A 57 24.53 -2.14 -8.69
CA ARG A 57 23.58 -2.12 -7.58
C ARG A 57 22.45 -3.10 -7.81
N ASP A 58 22.76 -4.26 -8.38
CA ASP A 58 21.77 -5.23 -8.85
C ASP A 58 20.68 -5.39 -7.79
N PRO A 59 19.46 -4.84 -8.03
CA PRO A 59 18.38 -4.88 -7.06
C PRO A 59 17.89 -6.31 -6.82
N PHE A 60 18.38 -7.26 -7.63
CA PHE A 60 18.13 -8.68 -7.54
C PHE A 60 19.32 -9.47 -6.96
N ALA A 61 20.42 -8.80 -6.56
CA ALA A 61 21.56 -9.48 -5.92
C ALA A 61 21.12 -10.21 -4.64
N GLY A 62 21.41 -11.52 -4.58
CA GLY A 62 21.00 -12.38 -3.46
C GLY A 62 19.55 -12.87 -3.52
N ILE A 63 18.79 -12.54 -4.58
CA ILE A 63 17.45 -13.08 -4.82
C ILE A 63 17.60 -14.36 -5.67
N PRO A 64 17.22 -15.56 -5.18
CA PRO A 64 17.32 -16.80 -5.95
C PRO A 64 16.54 -16.73 -7.27
N GLU A 65 17.10 -17.33 -8.32
CA GLU A 65 16.48 -17.39 -9.65
C GLU A 65 15.24 -18.30 -9.61
N ALA A 66 14.06 -17.75 -9.93
CA ALA A 66 12.85 -18.55 -10.09
C ALA A 66 12.78 -19.08 -11.53
N ILE A 67 12.46 -20.36 -11.75
CA ILE A 67 12.29 -20.93 -13.10
C ILE A 67 10.80 -21.01 -13.45
N PRO A 68 10.36 -20.52 -14.64
CA PRO A 68 11.15 -19.83 -15.66
C PRO A 68 11.02 -18.30 -15.49
N SER A 69 12.06 -17.64 -14.98
CA SER A 69 12.20 -16.18 -15.01
C SER A 69 12.97 -15.77 -16.26
N PRO A 70 12.84 -14.51 -16.71
CA PRO A 70 13.79 -13.94 -17.64
C PRO A 70 15.20 -14.04 -17.05
N ALA A 71 16.19 -14.22 -17.94
CA ALA A 71 17.59 -14.24 -17.55
C ALA A 71 17.91 -13.01 -16.67
N PRO A 72 18.84 -13.10 -15.69
CA PRO A 72 19.16 -12.01 -14.77
C PRO A 72 19.45 -10.67 -15.47
N THR A 73 20.11 -10.73 -16.63
CA THR A 73 20.33 -9.59 -17.51
C THR A 73 19.04 -8.94 -17.98
N GLN A 74 18.07 -9.73 -18.46
CA GLN A 74 16.80 -9.23 -18.97
C GLN A 74 15.93 -8.62 -17.86
N ARG A 75 15.90 -9.19 -16.66
CA ARG A 75 15.20 -8.59 -15.50
C ARG A 75 15.75 -7.22 -15.12
N LEU A 76 17.06 -7.08 -15.17
CA LEU A 76 17.73 -5.83 -14.86
C LEU A 76 17.48 -4.76 -15.94
N GLU A 77 17.45 -5.19 -17.20
CA GLU A 77 17.08 -4.37 -18.36
C GLU A 77 15.64 -3.85 -18.24
N ASP A 78 14.68 -4.74 -17.96
CA ASP A 78 13.27 -4.39 -17.75
C ASP A 78 13.08 -3.41 -16.59
N PHE A 79 13.70 -3.71 -15.43
CA PHE A 79 13.67 -2.81 -14.28
C PHE A 79 14.23 -1.42 -14.62
N THR A 80 15.35 -1.37 -15.35
CA THR A 80 16.03 -0.14 -15.74
C THR A 80 15.11 0.73 -16.62
N ILE A 81 14.51 0.15 -17.66
CA ILE A 81 13.66 0.91 -18.58
C ILE A 81 12.37 1.37 -17.89
N GLU A 82 11.76 0.55 -17.03
CA GLU A 82 10.58 0.94 -16.25
C GLU A 82 10.85 2.12 -15.31
N GLN A 83 12.03 2.16 -14.66
CA GLN A 83 12.40 3.29 -13.81
C GLN A 83 12.56 4.57 -14.63
N LEU A 84 13.20 4.50 -15.80
CA LEU A 84 13.38 5.67 -16.66
C LEU A 84 12.04 6.20 -17.18
N VAL A 85 11.14 5.31 -17.60
CA VAL A 85 9.77 5.68 -18.03
C VAL A 85 9.02 6.36 -16.88
N ARG A 86 9.09 5.81 -15.66
CA ARG A 86 8.46 6.42 -14.47
C ARG A 86 9.01 7.81 -14.18
N GLU A 87 10.33 7.96 -14.17
CA GLU A 87 10.98 9.26 -13.93
C GLU A 87 10.56 10.29 -14.96
N GLU A 88 10.45 9.87 -16.22
CA GLU A 88 10.03 10.72 -17.32
C GLU A 88 8.57 11.17 -17.18
N ILE A 89 7.65 10.26 -16.82
CA ILE A 89 6.26 10.62 -16.51
C ILE A 89 6.19 11.64 -15.36
N VAL A 90 6.94 11.41 -14.28
CA VAL A 90 6.98 12.34 -13.14
C VAL A 90 7.52 13.70 -13.56
N ARG A 91 8.57 13.72 -14.37
CA ARG A 91 9.18 14.95 -14.91
C ARG A 91 8.16 15.74 -15.73
N GLN A 92 7.49 15.10 -16.68
CA GLN A 92 6.50 15.76 -17.53
C GLN A 92 5.31 16.29 -16.72
N GLU A 93 4.80 15.50 -15.78
CA GLU A 93 3.66 15.89 -14.95
C GLU A 93 4.02 17.05 -13.99
N ALA A 94 5.27 17.10 -13.52
CA ALA A 94 5.81 18.23 -12.78
C ALA A 94 5.96 19.49 -13.65
N VAL A 95 6.51 19.37 -14.87
CA VAL A 95 6.64 20.48 -15.83
C VAL A 95 5.27 21.06 -16.18
N LYS A 96 4.28 20.20 -16.46
CA LYS A 96 2.89 20.60 -16.73
C LYS A 96 2.28 21.43 -15.60
N ARG A 97 2.74 21.24 -14.37
CA ARG A 97 2.31 21.98 -13.17
C ARG A 97 3.19 23.18 -12.83
N GLY A 98 4.19 23.49 -13.64
CA GLY A 98 5.21 24.49 -13.30
C GLY A 98 5.99 24.16 -12.04
N LEU A 99 6.07 22.87 -11.66
CA LEU A 99 6.79 22.44 -10.47
C LEU A 99 8.26 22.24 -10.81
N SER A 100 9.11 23.11 -10.24
CA SER A 100 10.57 23.02 -10.36
C SER A 100 11.20 22.92 -8.96
N ILE A 101 12.16 21.99 -8.81
CA ILE A 101 12.98 21.90 -7.60
C ILE A 101 14.24 22.76 -7.77
N SER A 102 14.41 23.75 -6.90
CA SER A 102 15.58 24.64 -6.95
C SER A 102 16.88 23.91 -6.60
N ASP A 103 17.98 24.39 -7.16
CA ASP A 103 19.33 23.88 -6.84
C ASP A 103 19.63 23.95 -5.34
N GLN A 104 19.17 25.01 -4.69
CA GLN A 104 19.32 25.18 -3.24
C GLN A 104 18.59 24.10 -2.45
N ALA A 105 17.38 23.70 -2.86
CA ALA A 105 16.64 22.63 -2.19
C ALA A 105 17.35 21.27 -2.32
N VAL A 106 17.90 20.98 -3.49
CA VAL A 106 18.71 19.77 -3.73
C VAL A 106 19.99 19.82 -2.88
N LYS A 107 20.68 20.96 -2.86
CA LYS A 107 21.89 21.14 -2.05
C LYS A 107 21.62 20.93 -0.56
N SER A 108 20.61 21.59 0.00
CA SER A 108 20.24 21.43 1.42
C SER A 108 19.88 19.98 1.77
N ARG A 109 19.24 19.27 0.83
CA ARG A 109 18.93 17.85 1.02
C ARG A 109 20.19 16.98 1.06
N ILE A 110 21.11 17.17 0.12
CA ILE A 110 22.39 16.46 0.07
C ILE A 110 23.23 16.77 1.31
N ASP A 111 23.33 18.03 1.72
CA ASP A 111 24.06 18.46 2.92
C ASP A 111 23.48 17.78 4.17
N SER A 112 22.16 17.67 4.28
CA SER A 112 21.49 16.95 5.38
C SER A 112 21.76 15.44 5.36
N LEU A 113 21.86 14.81 4.18
CA LEU A 113 22.26 13.40 4.06
C LEU A 113 23.71 13.21 4.48
N ARG A 114 24.61 14.07 3.99
CA ARG A 114 26.03 14.08 4.31
C ARG A 114 26.29 14.28 5.81
N ALA A 115 25.62 15.25 6.43
CA ALA A 115 25.75 15.52 7.85
C ALA A 115 25.29 14.35 8.74
N ARG A 116 24.23 13.63 8.32
CA ARG A 116 23.73 12.46 9.07
C ARG A 116 24.61 11.21 8.92
N ALA A 117 25.22 11.03 7.75
CA ALA A 117 26.08 9.87 7.49
C ALA A 117 27.51 10.07 7.99
N GLY A 118 27.99 11.32 8.04
CA GLY A 118 29.41 11.65 8.14
C GLY A 118 30.02 11.81 6.74
N ALA A 119 30.88 12.83 6.55
CA ALA A 119 31.36 13.22 5.22
C ALA A 119 32.14 12.09 4.52
N ALA A 120 33.05 11.41 5.22
CA ALA A 120 33.82 10.31 4.67
C ALA A 120 32.94 9.11 4.30
N GLN A 121 31.99 8.75 5.18
CA GLN A 121 31.05 7.66 4.94
C GLN A 121 30.10 7.97 3.78
N PHE A 122 29.68 9.23 3.64
CA PHE A 122 28.85 9.70 2.55
C PHE A 122 29.58 9.58 1.21
N THR A 123 30.80 10.12 1.09
CA THR A 123 31.60 10.01 -0.14
C THR A 123 31.89 8.56 -0.50
N ALA A 124 32.25 7.73 0.49
CA ALA A 124 32.46 6.31 0.27
C ALA A 124 31.17 5.60 -0.15
N ALA A 125 30.01 5.99 0.38
CA ALA A 125 28.73 5.45 -0.04
C ALA A 125 28.36 5.84 -1.46
N LEU A 126 28.62 7.09 -1.90
CA LEU A 126 28.40 7.48 -3.29
C LEU A 126 29.24 6.62 -4.24
N SER A 127 30.56 6.54 -3.98
CA SER A 127 31.47 5.74 -4.80
C SER A 127 31.09 4.25 -4.82
N ARG A 128 30.79 3.64 -3.66
CA ARG A 128 30.34 2.24 -3.59
C ARG A 128 29.03 1.98 -4.34
N ASN A 129 28.17 2.99 -4.48
CA ASN A 129 26.90 2.88 -5.19
C ASN A 129 26.98 3.40 -6.64
N GLY A 130 28.19 3.62 -7.17
CA GLY A 130 28.40 4.06 -8.55
C GLY A 130 27.94 5.49 -8.83
N PHE A 131 27.78 6.33 -7.81
CA PHE A 131 27.40 7.73 -7.97
C PHE A 131 28.61 8.65 -8.02
N THR A 132 28.61 9.55 -9.00
CA THR A 132 29.32 10.83 -8.94
C THR A 132 28.49 11.86 -8.17
N ASP A 133 29.12 12.95 -7.73
CA ASP A 133 28.39 14.05 -7.06
C ASP A 133 27.27 14.63 -7.95
N ASP A 134 27.51 14.76 -9.25
CA ASP A 134 26.53 15.32 -10.20
C ASP A 134 25.39 14.34 -10.50
N SER A 135 25.69 13.05 -10.68
CA SER A 135 24.64 12.03 -10.88
C SER A 135 23.80 11.84 -9.62
N PHE A 136 24.40 11.94 -8.43
CA PHE A 136 23.65 11.93 -7.17
C PHE A 136 22.78 13.17 -7.01
N ARG A 137 23.28 14.34 -7.43
CA ARG A 137 22.48 15.58 -7.43
C ARG A 137 21.27 15.49 -8.35
N ALA A 138 21.44 14.94 -9.56
CA ALA A 138 20.34 14.71 -10.49
C ALA A 138 19.32 13.71 -9.90
N TYR A 139 19.80 12.64 -9.27
CA TYR A 139 18.95 11.65 -8.59
C TYR A 139 18.13 12.27 -7.45
N GLU A 140 18.74 13.01 -6.53
CA GLU A 140 18.01 13.68 -5.44
C GLU A 140 17.02 14.72 -5.99
N ARG A 141 17.35 15.40 -7.09
CA ARG A 141 16.39 16.29 -7.76
C ARG A 141 15.15 15.53 -8.24
N ALA A 142 15.33 14.40 -8.92
CA ALA A 142 14.21 13.57 -9.38
C ALA A 142 13.32 13.11 -8.21
N LEU A 143 13.93 12.63 -7.11
CA LEU A 143 13.19 12.24 -5.90
C LEU A 143 12.42 13.40 -5.28
N LEU A 144 13.03 14.58 -5.19
CA LEU A 144 12.38 15.77 -4.65
C LEU A 144 11.24 16.24 -5.56
N THR A 145 11.38 16.10 -6.88
CA THR A 145 10.33 16.40 -7.86
C THR A 145 9.14 15.47 -7.67
N GLU A 146 9.36 14.17 -7.51
CA GLU A 146 8.30 13.19 -7.23
C GLU A 146 7.55 13.54 -5.93
N VAL A 147 8.30 13.81 -4.86
CA VAL A 147 7.71 14.21 -3.57
C VAL A 147 6.91 15.52 -3.71
N GLY A 148 7.46 16.50 -4.43
CA GLY A 148 6.81 17.77 -4.70
C GLY A 148 5.51 17.59 -5.49
N LEU A 149 5.51 16.71 -6.50
CA LEU A 149 4.33 16.39 -7.29
C LEU A 149 3.23 15.74 -6.44
N ILE A 150 3.58 14.75 -5.62
CA ILE A 150 2.64 14.11 -4.68
C ILE A 150 2.02 15.16 -3.75
N GLN A 151 2.83 16.12 -3.27
CA GLN A 151 2.36 17.21 -2.42
C GLN A 151 1.45 18.19 -3.16
N ALA A 152 1.78 18.56 -4.39
CA ALA A 152 0.94 19.40 -5.23
C ALA A 152 -0.43 18.75 -5.45
N MET A 153 -0.45 17.49 -5.87
CA MET A 153 -1.70 16.73 -6.08
C MET A 153 -2.51 16.58 -4.78
N ALA A 154 -1.86 16.40 -3.63
CA ALA A 154 -2.55 16.38 -2.34
C ALA A 154 -3.19 17.73 -2.00
N ARG A 155 -2.52 18.85 -2.31
CA ARG A 155 -3.06 20.21 -2.13
C ARG A 155 -4.24 20.47 -3.06
N ASP A 156 -4.17 20.03 -4.31
CA ASP A 156 -5.26 20.19 -5.27
C ASP A 156 -6.51 19.46 -4.78
N ARG A 157 -6.39 18.16 -4.44
CA ARG A 157 -7.49 17.36 -3.88
C ARG A 157 -8.09 17.98 -2.62
N ALA A 158 -7.24 18.43 -1.69
CA ALA A 158 -7.71 19.06 -0.46
C ALA A 158 -8.42 20.38 -0.71
N SER A 159 -7.93 21.20 -1.65
CA SER A 159 -8.56 22.47 -2.04
C SER A 159 -9.92 22.25 -2.67
N THR A 160 -10.03 21.28 -3.59
CA THR A 160 -11.30 20.90 -4.22
C THR A 160 -12.30 20.39 -3.18
N ALA A 161 -11.89 19.49 -2.29
CA ALA A 161 -12.75 18.99 -1.22
C ALA A 161 -13.25 20.12 -0.31
N ALA A 162 -12.38 21.06 0.05
CA ALA A 162 -12.76 22.22 0.85
C ALA A 162 -13.76 23.13 0.11
N GLN A 163 -13.63 23.29 -1.20
CA GLN A 163 -14.58 24.05 -2.01
C GLN A 163 -15.93 23.35 -2.09
N GLU A 164 -15.98 22.04 -2.34
CA GLU A 164 -17.23 21.27 -2.36
C GLU A 164 -17.99 21.41 -1.03
N LEU A 165 -17.28 21.31 0.10
CA LEU A 165 -17.86 21.51 1.44
C LEU A 165 -18.39 22.93 1.65
N LYS A 166 -17.65 23.96 1.22
CA LYS A 166 -18.10 25.36 1.29
C LYS A 166 -19.34 25.60 0.43
N SER A 167 -19.46 24.93 -0.70
CA SER A 167 -20.63 24.96 -1.58
C SER A 167 -21.82 24.14 -1.06
N GLY A 168 -21.73 23.56 0.14
CA GLY A 168 -22.84 22.86 0.79
C GLY A 168 -22.96 21.37 0.46
N HIS A 169 -21.99 20.76 -0.22
CA HIS A 169 -22.04 19.33 -0.49
C HIS A 169 -21.99 18.52 0.81
N PRO A 170 -22.72 17.38 0.90
CA PRO A 170 -22.72 16.55 2.09
C PRO A 170 -21.31 16.07 2.45
N PHE A 171 -20.91 16.27 3.71
CA PHE A 171 -19.57 15.92 4.18
C PHE A 171 -19.18 14.46 3.88
N VAL A 172 -20.12 13.52 4.06
CA VAL A 172 -19.92 12.10 3.78
C VAL A 172 -19.58 11.85 2.30
N ALA A 173 -20.24 12.55 1.37
CA ALA A 173 -20.00 12.40 -0.07
C ALA A 173 -18.63 12.95 -0.47
N VAL A 174 -18.26 14.13 0.07
CA VAL A 174 -16.92 14.72 -0.16
C VAL A 174 -15.83 13.82 0.44
N ALA A 175 -16.04 13.31 1.67
CA ALA A 175 -15.11 12.39 2.32
C ALA A 175 -14.94 11.08 1.54
N ALA A 176 -16.03 10.49 1.04
CA ALA A 176 -15.97 9.29 0.22
C ALA A 176 -15.18 9.47 -1.09
N ARG A 177 -15.20 10.69 -1.65
CA ARG A 177 -14.51 11.00 -2.92
C ARG A 177 -13.03 11.33 -2.73
N TRP A 178 -12.69 12.07 -1.68
CA TRP A 178 -11.38 12.72 -1.56
C TRP A 178 -10.54 12.27 -0.36
N SER A 179 -11.13 11.58 0.62
CA SER A 179 -10.41 11.18 1.83
C SER A 179 -9.52 9.95 1.60
N ASP A 180 -8.25 10.06 1.98
CA ASP A 180 -7.32 8.92 2.08
C ASP A 180 -7.39 8.25 3.49
N ASP A 181 -8.27 8.71 4.40
CA ASP A 181 -8.40 8.16 5.76
C ASP A 181 -9.18 6.84 5.79
N THR A 182 -8.44 5.74 5.66
CA THR A 182 -8.95 4.37 5.79
C THR A 182 -9.61 4.05 7.15
N GLY A 183 -9.31 4.79 8.23
CA GLY A 183 -9.81 4.48 9.58
C GLY A 183 -11.26 4.92 9.83
N THR A 184 -11.71 5.97 9.14
CA THR A 184 -13.08 6.49 9.25
C THR A 184 -13.85 6.51 7.94
N PHE A 185 -13.20 6.18 6.81
CA PHE A 185 -13.81 6.11 5.47
C PHE A 185 -15.13 5.34 5.46
N SER A 186 -15.16 4.14 6.06
CA SER A 186 -16.35 3.29 6.11
C SER A 186 -17.53 3.87 6.92
N ARG A 187 -17.27 4.93 7.71
CA ARG A 187 -18.29 5.71 8.43
C ARG A 187 -18.45 7.11 7.82
N GLY A 188 -18.09 7.31 6.55
CA GLY A 188 -18.22 8.60 5.88
C GLY A 188 -17.32 9.69 6.46
N GLY A 189 -16.18 9.32 7.06
CA GLY A 189 -15.30 10.26 7.77
C GLY A 189 -15.67 10.48 9.23
N ASP A 190 -16.61 9.71 9.79
CA ASP A 190 -17.03 9.86 11.18
C ASP A 190 -15.98 9.36 12.18
N THR A 191 -15.42 10.29 12.95
CA THR A 191 -14.43 10.06 14.01
C THR A 191 -15.04 9.83 15.40
N GLY A 192 -16.38 9.83 15.50
CA GLY A 192 -17.10 9.78 16.77
C GLY A 192 -17.08 11.11 17.51
N TRP A 193 -17.47 11.06 18.78
CA TRP A 193 -17.33 12.20 19.70
C TRP A 193 -15.91 12.23 20.25
N LEU A 194 -15.20 13.34 20.01
CA LEU A 194 -13.85 13.57 20.50
C LEU A 194 -13.84 14.85 21.30
N ARG A 195 -13.18 14.84 22.47
CA ARG A 195 -12.82 16.11 23.13
C ARG A 195 -11.69 16.74 22.34
N THR A 196 -11.60 18.07 22.35
CA THR A 196 -10.54 18.80 21.63
C THR A 196 -9.14 18.30 22.04
N ALA A 197 -8.95 17.97 23.32
CA ALA A 197 -7.71 17.41 23.87
C ALA A 197 -7.35 15.99 23.35
N ASP A 198 -8.33 15.23 22.82
CA ASP A 198 -8.11 13.88 22.30
C ASP A 198 -7.78 13.89 20.79
N ILE A 199 -7.73 15.06 20.15
CA ILE A 199 -7.37 15.21 18.73
C ILE A 199 -5.83 15.11 18.60
N PRO A 200 -5.29 14.09 17.90
CA PRO A 200 -3.84 13.84 17.86
C PRO A 200 -3.03 14.96 17.21
N GLU A 201 -3.62 15.73 16.30
CA GLU A 201 -2.98 16.83 15.60
C GLU A 201 -3.29 18.18 16.28
N PRO A 202 -2.32 18.84 16.93
CA PRO A 202 -2.57 20.07 17.69
C PRO A 202 -3.16 21.21 16.85
N ALA A 203 -2.69 21.42 15.62
CA ALA A 203 -3.24 22.45 14.74
C ALA A 203 -4.70 22.17 14.33
N LEU A 204 -5.08 20.89 14.23
CA LEU A 204 -6.47 20.53 13.97
C LEU A 204 -7.32 20.73 15.22
N ALA A 205 -6.80 20.42 16.40
CA ALA A 205 -7.46 20.68 17.68
C ALA A 205 -7.79 22.17 17.83
N THR A 206 -6.80 23.04 17.65
CA THR A 206 -6.97 24.51 17.68
C THR A 206 -7.98 25.01 16.64
N ALA A 207 -7.97 24.42 15.43
CA ALA A 207 -8.91 24.82 14.38
C ALA A 207 -10.36 24.40 14.65
N VAL A 208 -10.59 23.33 15.43
CA VAL A 208 -11.95 22.85 15.77
C VAL A 208 -12.59 23.69 16.87
N GLU A 209 -11.78 24.22 17.80
CA GLU A 209 -12.24 24.90 19.01
C GLU A 209 -13.21 26.08 18.76
N PRO A 210 -12.97 26.99 17.82
CA PRO A 210 -13.90 28.10 17.56
C PRO A 210 -15.08 27.76 16.63
N LEU A 211 -15.20 26.52 16.14
CA LEU A 211 -16.24 26.19 15.15
C LEU A 211 -17.64 26.22 15.75
N ALA A 212 -18.59 26.85 15.06
CA ALA A 212 -20.01 26.62 15.28
C ALA A 212 -20.41 25.20 14.83
N THR A 213 -21.51 24.68 15.38
CA THR A 213 -22.13 23.44 14.88
C THR A 213 -22.38 23.56 13.38
N GLY A 214 -21.97 22.53 12.64
CA GLY A 214 -22.08 22.51 11.19
C GLY A 214 -20.88 23.13 10.46
N GLY A 215 -20.06 23.92 11.15
CA GLY A 215 -18.85 24.53 10.61
C GLY A 215 -17.75 23.50 10.33
N THR A 216 -16.89 23.82 9.36
CA THR A 216 -15.71 23.01 9.00
C THR A 216 -14.43 23.78 9.25
N THR A 217 -13.36 23.10 9.68
CA THR A 217 -12.05 23.71 10.01
C THR A 217 -11.32 24.32 8.81
N GLY A 218 -11.81 24.11 7.58
CA GLY A 218 -11.02 24.29 6.38
C GLY A 218 -9.78 23.37 6.36
N TRP A 219 -8.76 23.79 5.62
CA TRP A 219 -7.48 23.08 5.48
C TRP A 219 -6.61 23.27 6.73
N ALA A 220 -6.55 22.27 7.60
CA ALA A 220 -5.61 22.26 8.73
C ALA A 220 -4.37 21.41 8.36
N ARG A 221 -3.21 22.07 8.28
CA ARG A 221 -1.91 21.40 8.09
C ARG A 221 -1.21 21.25 9.45
N PRO A 222 -0.95 20.02 9.94
CA PRO A 222 -0.20 19.83 11.17
C PRO A 222 1.23 20.39 11.03
N PRO A 223 1.79 21.03 12.07
CA PRO A 223 3.20 21.42 12.08
C PRO A 223 4.08 20.19 11.87
N GLY A 224 5.03 20.26 10.93
CA GLY A 224 5.92 19.12 10.60
C GLY A 224 5.29 18.01 9.74
N SER A 225 3.97 18.07 9.45
CA SER A 225 3.32 17.20 8.48
C SER A 225 3.62 17.70 7.06
N ARG A 226 4.39 16.91 6.30
CA ARG A 226 4.68 17.22 4.90
C ARG A 226 3.49 16.91 3.96
N ASN A 227 2.67 15.90 4.27
CA ASN A 227 1.69 15.33 3.33
C ASN A 227 0.31 15.00 3.96
N ARG A 228 0.00 15.45 5.18
CA ARG A 228 -1.32 15.23 5.80
C ARG A 228 -2.06 16.53 6.01
N SER A 229 -3.32 16.53 5.60
CA SER A 229 -4.27 17.62 5.78
C SER A 229 -5.59 16.99 6.17
N THR A 230 -6.27 17.57 7.15
CA THR A 230 -7.52 17.02 7.68
C THR A 230 -8.52 18.15 7.84
N THR A 231 -9.78 17.87 7.53
CA THR A 231 -10.89 18.79 7.79
C THR A 231 -11.87 18.08 8.73
N LYS A 232 -12.27 18.75 9.80
CA LYS A 232 -13.30 18.26 10.73
C LYS A 232 -14.53 19.14 10.71
N ARG A 233 -15.69 18.55 11.00
CA ARG A 233 -16.97 19.24 11.15
C ARG A 233 -17.47 19.10 12.59
N ARG A 234 -17.92 20.20 13.22
CA ARG A 234 -18.51 20.16 14.57
C ARG A 234 -19.99 19.75 14.50
N ARG A 235 -20.45 18.91 15.43
CA ARG A 235 -21.87 18.51 15.63
C ARG A 235 -22.31 18.88 17.05
N SER A 236 -23.58 19.18 17.26
CA SER A 236 -24.20 19.32 18.60
C SER A 236 -25.20 18.20 18.85
N ALA A 237 -25.32 17.78 20.11
CA ALA A 237 -26.39 16.89 20.55
C ALA A 237 -27.56 17.74 21.08
N GLY A 238 -28.77 17.53 20.55
CA GLY A 238 -29.99 18.06 21.16
C GLY A 238 -30.36 17.25 22.40
N LEU A 239 -30.89 17.90 23.44
CA LEU A 239 -31.45 17.27 24.63
C LEU A 239 -32.73 16.48 24.26
N GLU A 240 -32.57 15.27 23.74
CA GLU A 240 -33.57 14.21 23.91
C GLU A 240 -33.02 13.24 24.96
N LYS A 241 -33.88 12.89 25.92
CA LYS A 241 -33.53 12.17 27.15
C LYS A 241 -32.61 10.97 26.87
N SER A 242 -31.38 11.10 27.37
CA SER A 242 -30.43 10.02 27.59
C SER A 242 -31.10 8.91 28.38
N THR A 243 -31.36 7.79 27.70
CA THR A 243 -31.40 6.49 28.37
C THR A 243 -30.01 5.91 28.25
N SER A 244 -29.28 5.95 29.37
CA SER A 244 -28.09 5.15 29.59
C SER A 244 -28.47 3.68 29.56
N ARG A 245 -28.46 3.11 28.36
CA ARG A 245 -28.24 1.68 28.13
C ARG A 245 -27.07 1.57 27.18
N SER A 246 -26.14 0.66 27.50
CA SER A 246 -25.17 0.08 26.57
C SER A 246 -25.75 0.09 25.16
N PRO A 247 -25.00 0.57 24.14
CA PRO A 247 -25.60 0.98 22.89
C PRO A 247 -26.46 -0.17 22.35
N THR A 248 -27.78 0.00 22.43
CA THR A 248 -28.68 -0.82 21.66
C THR A 248 -28.34 -0.45 20.23
N MET A 249 -27.63 -1.36 19.59
CA MET A 249 -27.17 -1.29 18.22
C MET A 249 -28.35 -0.90 17.33
N PRO A 250 -28.15 -0.05 16.31
CA PRO A 250 -29.20 0.21 15.32
C PRO A 250 -29.71 -1.14 14.79
N ALA A 251 -31.03 -1.26 14.64
CA ALA A 251 -31.77 -2.49 14.33
C ALA A 251 -31.45 -3.14 12.95
N ASP A 252 -30.33 -2.76 12.32
CA ASP A 252 -29.93 -3.08 10.95
C ASP A 252 -28.73 -4.05 10.88
N GLU A 253 -28.22 -4.57 12.01
CA GLU A 253 -27.18 -5.62 11.99
C GLU A 253 -27.66 -6.98 11.41
N GLY A 254 -28.96 -7.12 11.14
CA GLY A 254 -29.48 -8.22 10.32
C GLY A 254 -28.98 -8.18 8.87
N GLU A 255 -28.61 -7.00 8.35
CA GLU A 255 -28.45 -6.79 6.90
C GLU A 255 -27.06 -6.39 6.45
N ARG A 256 -26.08 -6.03 7.30
CA ARG A 256 -24.71 -5.66 6.84
C ARG A 256 -23.59 -6.45 7.51
N TRP A 257 -22.72 -7.07 6.72
CA TRP A 257 -21.63 -7.93 7.18
C TRP A 257 -20.25 -7.35 6.85
N ARG A 258 -19.35 -7.35 7.83
CA ARG A 258 -17.94 -7.06 7.57
C ARG A 258 -17.29 -8.27 6.91
N VAL A 259 -16.92 -8.16 5.63
CA VAL A 259 -16.43 -9.29 4.84
C VAL A 259 -15.08 -9.04 4.18
N PHE A 260 -14.37 -10.13 3.89
CA PHE A 260 -13.07 -10.13 3.22
C PHE A 260 -12.82 -11.44 2.48
N LEU A 261 -11.94 -11.43 1.50
CA LEU A 261 -11.46 -12.62 0.79
C LEU A 261 -10.13 -13.08 1.37
N ALA A 262 -9.96 -14.37 1.59
CA ALA A 262 -8.74 -14.92 2.16
C ALA A 262 -8.41 -16.34 1.69
N ILE A 263 -7.13 -16.68 1.81
CA ILE A 263 -6.61 -18.05 1.75
C ILE A 263 -6.32 -18.49 3.18
N GLU A 264 -6.82 -19.67 3.56
CA GLU A 264 -6.61 -20.24 4.88
C GLU A 264 -5.15 -20.66 5.07
N THR A 265 -4.61 -20.42 6.26
CA THR A 265 -3.25 -20.90 6.59
C THR A 265 -3.32 -22.38 6.98
N PRO A 266 -2.59 -23.30 6.32
CA PRO A 266 -2.61 -24.73 6.64
C PRO A 266 -2.14 -25.05 8.06
N VAL A 267 -2.61 -26.17 8.61
CA VAL A 267 -2.22 -26.63 9.97
C VAL A 267 -0.69 -26.63 10.17
N PRO A 268 0.14 -27.20 9.26
CA PRO A 268 1.59 -27.24 9.47
C PRO A 268 2.23 -25.85 9.54
N VAL A 269 1.71 -24.90 8.76
CA VAL A 269 2.18 -23.51 8.79
C VAL A 269 1.76 -22.82 10.08
N ARG A 270 0.53 -23.06 10.55
CA ARG A 270 0.07 -22.54 11.85
C ARG A 270 0.94 -23.07 12.98
N GLU A 271 1.25 -24.35 12.99
CA GLU A 271 2.14 -24.95 13.99
C GLU A 271 3.54 -24.34 13.93
N ALA A 272 4.12 -24.18 12.74
CA ALA A 272 5.44 -23.55 12.58
C ALA A 272 5.48 -22.08 13.03
N LEU A 273 4.36 -21.35 12.93
CA LEU A 273 4.25 -19.96 13.37
C LEU A 273 4.14 -19.78 14.90
N THR A 274 3.95 -20.86 15.67
CA THR A 274 3.94 -20.78 17.15
C THR A 274 5.27 -20.27 17.71
N GLY A 275 6.41 -20.74 17.16
CA GLY A 275 7.74 -20.30 17.60
C GLY A 275 7.95 -18.78 17.52
N PRO A 276 7.71 -18.14 16.37
CA PRO A 276 7.72 -16.68 16.27
C PRO A 276 6.74 -16.00 17.22
N LEU A 277 5.54 -16.54 17.42
CA LEU A 277 4.55 -15.95 18.31
C LEU A 277 4.97 -16.00 19.78
N ASP A 278 5.56 -17.11 20.23
CA ASP A 278 6.08 -17.27 21.58
C ASP A 278 7.24 -16.32 21.84
N GLY A 279 8.10 -16.10 20.83
CA GLY A 279 9.15 -15.09 20.87
C GLY A 279 8.65 -13.65 21.08
N LEU A 280 7.37 -13.37 20.82
CA LEU A 280 6.74 -12.07 21.07
C LEU A 280 6.08 -11.97 22.45
N GLN A 281 5.99 -13.04 23.23
CA GLN A 281 5.38 -13.04 24.57
C GLN A 281 5.97 -11.97 25.50
N PRO A 282 7.31 -11.74 25.54
CA PRO A 282 7.89 -10.67 26.36
C PRO A 282 7.40 -9.26 25.99
N LEU A 283 6.85 -9.09 24.77
CA LEU A 283 6.33 -7.83 24.25
C LEU A 283 4.79 -7.72 24.32
N ARG A 284 4.10 -8.65 24.99
CA ARG A 284 2.62 -8.77 25.01
C ARG A 284 1.86 -7.51 25.46
N GLU A 285 2.48 -6.65 26.27
CA GLU A 285 1.87 -5.39 26.69
C GLU A 285 1.82 -4.37 25.54
N ALA A 286 2.85 -4.38 24.70
CA ALA A 286 3.00 -3.45 23.58
C ALA A 286 2.46 -4.03 22.26
N ILE A 287 2.40 -5.35 22.13
CA ILE A 287 2.06 -6.06 20.89
C ILE A 287 0.89 -7.00 21.15
N ARG A 288 -0.19 -6.82 20.40
CA ARG A 288 -1.31 -7.77 20.36
C ARG A 288 -1.04 -8.79 19.26
N THR A 289 -0.72 -10.02 19.63
CA THR A 289 -0.63 -11.13 18.67
C THR A 289 -2.02 -11.57 18.22
N ASN A 290 -2.09 -12.10 17.00
CA ASN A 290 -3.25 -12.80 16.50
C ASN A 290 -3.20 -14.27 16.97
N ALA A 291 -4.36 -14.85 17.24
CA ALA A 291 -4.45 -16.28 17.51
C ALA A 291 -4.09 -17.04 16.23
N VAL A 292 -3.28 -18.09 16.37
CA VAL A 292 -2.65 -18.78 15.24
C VAL A 292 -3.66 -19.49 14.34
N ASP A 293 -4.74 -20.00 14.93
CA ASP A 293 -5.91 -20.58 14.28
C ASP A 293 -6.69 -19.58 13.40
N ARG A 294 -6.49 -18.28 13.60
CA ARG A 294 -7.17 -17.20 12.87
C ARG A 294 -6.32 -16.55 11.80
N MET A 295 -5.07 -16.98 11.66
CA MET A 295 -4.17 -16.46 10.63
C MET A 295 -4.63 -16.92 9.25
N HIS A 296 -4.58 -15.97 8.32
CA HIS A 296 -4.98 -16.15 6.95
C HIS A 296 -4.23 -15.14 6.09
N LEU A 297 -4.08 -15.46 4.81
CA LEU A 297 -3.57 -14.53 3.82
C LEU A 297 -4.78 -13.78 3.24
N THR A 298 -4.94 -12.51 3.62
CA THR A 298 -6.04 -11.68 3.11
C THR A 298 -5.75 -11.20 1.68
N LEU A 299 -6.69 -11.40 0.76
CA LEU A 299 -6.61 -10.89 -0.62
C LEU A 299 -7.23 -9.49 -0.75
N HIS A 300 -8.44 -9.33 -0.18
CA HIS A 300 -9.21 -8.08 -0.24
C HIS A 300 -10.05 -7.89 1.02
N PHE A 301 -9.91 -6.73 1.66
CA PHE A 301 -10.88 -6.26 2.64
C PHE A 301 -12.00 -5.53 1.91
N LEU A 302 -13.25 -5.96 2.14
CA LEU A 302 -14.43 -5.38 1.50
C LEU A 302 -15.22 -4.47 2.45
N GLY A 303 -14.81 -4.36 3.71
CA GLY A 303 -15.52 -3.58 4.72
C GLY A 303 -16.91 -4.15 5.02
N HIS A 304 -17.83 -3.28 5.46
CA HIS A 304 -19.22 -3.66 5.72
C HIS A 304 -20.02 -3.64 4.42
N GLN A 305 -20.62 -4.77 4.06
CA GLN A 305 -21.42 -4.96 2.85
C GLN A 305 -22.84 -5.43 3.20
N PRO A 306 -23.90 -4.93 2.52
CA PRO A 306 -25.23 -5.49 2.67
C PRO A 306 -25.25 -6.98 2.33
N ARG A 307 -25.95 -7.80 3.10
CA ARG A 307 -26.06 -9.26 2.89
C ARG A 307 -26.53 -9.60 1.47
N PRO A 308 -27.53 -8.93 0.87
CA PRO A 308 -27.90 -9.19 -0.53
C PRO A 308 -26.75 -8.96 -1.52
N VAL A 309 -25.88 -7.97 -1.25
CA VAL A 309 -24.66 -7.75 -2.05
C VAL A 309 -23.68 -8.89 -1.85
N VAL A 310 -23.48 -9.35 -0.61
CA VAL A 310 -22.60 -10.49 -0.31
C VAL A 310 -23.06 -11.77 -1.02
N ASP A 311 -24.37 -12.01 -1.04
CA ASP A 311 -24.96 -13.18 -1.70
C ASP A 311 -24.76 -13.10 -3.23
N LEU A 312 -24.98 -11.94 -3.86
CA LEU A 312 -24.73 -11.71 -5.29
C LEU A 312 -23.26 -11.85 -5.70
N LEU A 313 -22.33 -11.52 -4.80
CA LEU A 313 -20.90 -11.64 -5.09
C LEU A 313 -20.45 -13.10 -5.25
N GLN A 314 -21.14 -14.07 -4.66
CA GLN A 314 -20.66 -15.45 -4.62
C GLN A 314 -20.46 -16.04 -6.02
N GLU A 315 -21.44 -15.89 -6.92
CA GLU A 315 -21.35 -16.38 -8.30
C GLU A 315 -20.26 -15.66 -9.09
N THR A 316 -20.16 -14.34 -8.93
CA THR A 316 -19.14 -13.52 -9.60
C THR A 316 -17.73 -13.94 -9.17
N LEU A 317 -17.52 -14.15 -7.87
CA LEU A 317 -16.25 -14.58 -7.32
C LEU A 317 -15.92 -16.02 -7.73
N ALA A 318 -16.90 -16.92 -7.69
CA ALA A 318 -16.73 -18.31 -8.12
C ALA A 318 -16.25 -18.39 -9.58
N ALA A 319 -16.86 -17.62 -10.49
CA ALA A 319 -16.48 -17.58 -11.89
C ALA A 319 -15.05 -17.07 -12.13
N VAL A 320 -14.58 -16.11 -11.31
CA VAL A 320 -13.19 -15.65 -11.37
C VAL A 320 -12.24 -16.72 -10.84
N VAL A 321 -12.50 -17.25 -9.64
CA VAL A 321 -11.60 -18.21 -8.98
C VAL A 321 -11.45 -19.49 -9.81
N ALA A 322 -12.54 -19.98 -10.41
CA ALA A 322 -12.54 -21.18 -11.24
C ALA A 322 -11.71 -21.05 -12.53
N ARG A 323 -11.19 -19.87 -12.89
CA ARG A 323 -10.30 -19.69 -14.04
C ARG A 323 -8.82 -19.83 -13.70
N HIS A 324 -8.49 -19.91 -12.40
CA HIS A 324 -7.12 -20.00 -11.94
C HIS A 324 -6.80 -21.45 -11.57
N PRO A 325 -5.68 -22.03 -12.08
CA PRO A 325 -5.25 -23.34 -11.65
C PRO A 325 -4.73 -23.30 -10.22
N ARG A 326 -4.81 -24.41 -9.49
CA ARG A 326 -4.18 -24.55 -8.17
C ARG A 326 -2.67 -24.30 -8.23
N PHE A 327 -2.14 -23.66 -7.19
CA PHE A 327 -0.72 -23.30 -7.12
C PHE A 327 -0.20 -23.33 -5.68
N ARG A 328 1.12 -23.21 -5.49
CA ARG A 328 1.73 -23.33 -4.16
C ARG A 328 2.59 -22.12 -3.81
N LEU A 329 2.39 -21.63 -2.59
CA LEU A 329 3.19 -20.58 -1.99
C LEU A 329 3.96 -21.14 -0.80
N THR A 330 4.87 -20.35 -0.25
CA THR A 330 5.62 -20.68 0.96
C THR A 330 5.49 -19.53 1.94
N ALA A 331 5.17 -19.85 3.20
CA ALA A 331 5.30 -18.90 4.30
C ALA A 331 6.75 -18.91 4.78
N GLU A 332 7.42 -17.76 4.70
CA GLU A 332 8.83 -17.63 5.07
C GLU A 332 9.14 -16.25 5.60
N GLY A 333 10.00 -16.21 6.61
CA GLY A 333 10.54 -15.00 7.16
C GLY A 333 9.52 -14.18 7.94
N VAL A 334 10.01 -13.32 8.84
CA VAL A 334 9.18 -12.35 9.54
C VAL A 334 9.62 -10.93 9.27
N GLY A 335 8.68 -10.01 9.38
CA GLY A 335 8.94 -8.60 9.18
C GLY A 335 7.91 -7.71 9.88
N ALA A 336 8.00 -6.43 9.57
CA ALA A 336 7.03 -5.47 10.06
C ALA A 336 6.73 -4.37 9.05
N PHE A 337 5.50 -3.90 9.06
CA PHE A 337 5.11 -2.67 8.38
C PHE A 337 5.09 -1.48 9.35
N PRO A 338 5.53 -0.29 8.91
CA PRO A 338 6.31 -0.05 7.67
C PRO A 338 7.75 -0.58 7.74
N ALA A 339 8.32 -0.76 8.94
CA ALA A 339 9.65 -1.35 9.13
C ALA A 339 9.81 -1.83 10.59
N ILE A 340 10.76 -2.75 10.84
CA ILE A 340 11.11 -3.24 12.19
C ILE A 340 11.56 -2.10 13.12
N SER A 341 12.18 -1.05 12.57
CA SER A 341 12.59 0.13 13.33
C SER A 341 11.41 0.98 13.83
N ARG A 342 10.23 0.89 13.19
CA ARG A 342 9.02 1.63 13.56
C ARG A 342 7.77 0.77 13.30
N PRO A 343 7.59 -0.33 14.04
CA PRO A 343 6.62 -1.35 13.72
C PRO A 343 5.18 -0.88 14.05
N ARG A 344 4.24 -1.31 13.21
CA ARG A 344 2.79 -1.18 13.41
C ARG A 344 2.09 -2.51 13.24
N VAL A 345 2.51 -3.29 12.25
CA VAL A 345 2.03 -4.65 11.99
C VAL A 345 3.24 -5.56 11.91
N LEU A 346 3.23 -6.67 12.63
CA LEU A 346 4.20 -7.75 12.48
C LEU A 346 3.58 -8.84 11.59
N TRP A 347 4.38 -9.43 10.73
CA TRP A 347 3.90 -10.37 9.73
C TRP A 347 4.90 -11.48 9.42
N ALA A 348 4.40 -12.61 8.91
CA ALA A 348 5.19 -13.62 8.21
C ALA A 348 5.00 -13.46 6.69
N GLY A 349 6.09 -13.57 5.95
CA GLY A 349 6.11 -13.32 4.50
C GLY A 349 5.47 -14.47 3.74
N ILE A 350 4.93 -14.16 2.56
CA ILE A 350 4.50 -15.17 1.59
C ILE A 350 5.37 -15.00 0.35
N ILE A 351 6.09 -16.05 0.00
CA ILE A 351 7.03 -16.10 -1.12
C ILE A 351 6.74 -17.33 -2.01
N GLY A 352 7.50 -17.48 -3.09
CA GLY A 352 7.47 -18.65 -3.96
C GLY A 352 7.36 -18.29 -5.44
N GLY A 353 7.67 -19.26 -6.31
CA GLY A 353 7.64 -19.08 -7.76
C GLY A 353 6.25 -18.76 -8.33
N ASP A 354 5.18 -19.18 -7.65
CA ASP A 354 3.80 -18.91 -8.05
C ASP A 354 3.24 -17.58 -7.51
N LEU A 355 4.04 -16.71 -6.89
CA LEU A 355 3.61 -15.37 -6.48
C LEU A 355 2.93 -14.57 -7.61
N PRO A 356 3.38 -14.61 -8.87
CA PRO A 356 2.68 -13.95 -9.98
C PRO A 356 1.24 -14.44 -10.16
N ARG A 357 0.96 -15.73 -9.92
CA ARG A 357 -0.40 -16.29 -9.98
C ARG A 357 -1.29 -15.73 -8.88
N LEU A 358 -0.76 -15.63 -7.66
CA LEU A 358 -1.46 -14.99 -6.55
C LEU A 358 -1.79 -13.52 -6.88
N HIS A 359 -0.85 -12.78 -7.45
CA HIS A 359 -1.07 -11.38 -7.86
C HIS A 359 -2.12 -11.25 -8.98
N ALA A 360 -2.10 -12.15 -9.97
CA ALA A 360 -3.10 -12.20 -11.03
C ALA A 360 -4.50 -12.47 -10.46
N LEU A 361 -4.64 -13.52 -9.64
CA LEU A 361 -5.89 -13.87 -8.96
C LEU A 361 -6.41 -12.71 -8.10
N GLN A 362 -5.54 -12.09 -7.28
CA GLN A 362 -5.91 -10.94 -6.46
C GLN A 362 -6.35 -9.75 -7.32
N SER A 363 -5.65 -9.46 -8.41
CA SER A 363 -6.00 -8.36 -9.33
C SER A 363 -7.38 -8.58 -9.99
N GLU A 364 -7.62 -9.79 -10.51
CA GLU A 364 -8.88 -10.15 -11.17
C GLU A 364 -10.07 -10.13 -10.21
N LEU A 365 -9.92 -10.71 -9.02
CA LEU A 365 -10.93 -10.61 -7.95
C LEU A 365 -11.25 -9.15 -7.63
N GLY A 366 -10.21 -8.31 -7.53
CA GLY A 366 -10.37 -6.88 -7.27
C GLY A 366 -11.11 -6.17 -8.41
N GLY A 367 -10.85 -6.55 -9.66
CA GLY A 367 -11.56 -6.04 -10.84
C GLY A 367 -13.04 -6.40 -10.81
N ALA A 368 -13.36 -7.68 -10.56
CA ALA A 368 -14.72 -8.16 -10.48
C ALA A 368 -15.51 -7.49 -9.33
N LEU A 369 -14.90 -7.35 -8.16
CA LEU A 369 -15.50 -6.63 -7.02
C LEU A 369 -15.82 -5.17 -7.37
N ARG A 370 -14.89 -4.46 -8.01
CA ARG A 370 -15.11 -3.06 -8.44
C ARG A 370 -16.22 -2.95 -9.49
N ASN A 371 -16.30 -3.89 -10.44
CA ASN A 371 -17.37 -3.93 -11.43
C ASN A 371 -18.74 -4.19 -10.78
N ALA A 372 -18.77 -4.95 -9.68
CA ALA A 372 -19.96 -5.17 -8.86
C ALA A 372 -20.27 -4.00 -7.89
N GLY A 373 -19.57 -2.87 -8.00
CA GLY A 373 -19.79 -1.68 -7.15
C GLY A 373 -19.21 -1.80 -5.74
N VAL A 374 -18.40 -2.82 -5.46
CA VAL A 374 -17.78 -3.03 -4.15
C VAL A 374 -16.43 -2.35 -4.10
N ALA A 375 -16.28 -1.43 -3.15
CA ALA A 375 -15.00 -0.78 -2.89
C ALA A 375 -13.98 -1.80 -2.34
N VAL A 376 -12.76 -1.73 -2.87
CA VAL A 376 -11.65 -2.61 -2.50
C VAL A 376 -10.52 -1.76 -1.92
N GLU A 377 -10.01 -2.14 -0.74
CA GLU A 377 -8.95 -1.40 -0.06
C GLU A 377 -7.54 -1.69 -0.65
N GLY A 378 -6.73 -0.64 -0.87
CA GLY A 378 -5.27 -0.72 -1.06
C GLY A 378 -4.74 -0.52 -2.49
N ASP A 379 -3.65 0.26 -2.62
CA ASP A 379 -2.97 0.53 -3.91
C ASP A 379 -1.90 -0.54 -4.27
N ARG A 380 -1.40 -1.28 -3.27
CA ARG A 380 -0.39 -2.34 -3.39
C ARG A 380 -0.74 -3.52 -2.48
N PHE A 381 -0.82 -4.70 -3.08
CA PHE A 381 -0.99 -5.96 -2.36
C PHE A 381 0.38 -6.49 -1.95
N HIS A 382 0.59 -6.67 -0.65
CA HIS A 382 1.77 -7.31 -0.09
C HIS A 382 1.34 -8.62 0.54
N PRO A 383 1.61 -9.79 -0.07
CA PRO A 383 1.22 -11.10 0.48
C PRO A 383 1.89 -11.35 1.85
N HIS A 384 1.08 -11.49 2.90
CA HIS A 384 1.60 -11.72 4.25
C HIS A 384 0.55 -12.36 5.18
N LEU A 385 1.02 -13.06 6.21
CA LEU A 385 0.22 -13.50 7.34
C LEU A 385 0.43 -12.52 8.50
N THR A 386 -0.63 -11.87 8.98
CA THR A 386 -0.49 -10.93 10.11
C THR A 386 -0.27 -11.69 11.41
N LEU A 387 0.90 -11.53 12.03
CA LEU A 387 1.26 -12.13 13.32
C LEU A 387 0.73 -11.30 14.50
N GLY A 388 0.78 -9.99 14.38
CA GLY A 388 0.36 -9.11 15.47
C GLY A 388 0.37 -7.63 15.11
N ARG A 389 -0.20 -6.82 15.99
CA ARG A 389 -0.29 -5.36 15.84
C ARG A 389 0.26 -4.66 17.07
N VAL A 390 1.08 -3.64 16.83
CA VAL A 390 1.72 -2.84 17.87
C VAL A 390 0.72 -1.81 18.39
N ARG A 391 0.40 -1.88 19.69
CA ARG A 391 -0.59 -1.01 20.37
C ARG A 391 -0.03 0.38 20.67
N ARG A 392 1.25 0.45 21.03
CA ARG A 392 1.96 1.68 21.41
C ARG A 392 3.39 1.67 20.89
N PRO A 393 4.03 2.83 20.68
CA PRO A 393 5.46 2.88 20.39
C PRO A 393 6.28 2.05 21.39
N LEU A 394 7.24 1.28 20.87
CA LEU A 394 8.13 0.44 21.67
C LEU A 394 9.21 1.28 22.36
N ARG A 395 9.52 0.95 23.61
CA ARG A 395 10.64 1.49 24.41
C ARG A 395 11.98 0.92 23.94
N ALA A 396 13.10 1.48 24.39
CA ALA A 396 14.42 1.05 23.93
C ALA A 396 14.71 -0.46 24.14
N PRO A 397 14.42 -1.06 25.32
CA PRO A 397 14.60 -2.49 25.53
C PRO A 397 13.68 -3.33 24.64
N GLU A 398 12.41 -2.95 24.52
CA GLU A 398 11.42 -3.63 23.66
C GLU A 398 11.82 -3.60 22.17
N ARG A 399 12.46 -2.51 21.72
CA ARG A 399 12.99 -2.43 20.35
C ARG A 399 14.20 -3.34 20.13
N ALA A 400 15.04 -3.56 21.14
CA ALA A 400 16.15 -4.49 21.03
C ALA A 400 15.63 -5.93 20.91
N LEU A 401 14.71 -6.32 21.79
CA LEU A 401 14.04 -7.62 21.75
C LEU A 401 13.34 -7.87 20.41
N LEU A 402 12.62 -6.88 19.86
CA LEU A 402 11.97 -7.04 18.56
C LEU A 402 12.99 -7.21 17.41
N ARG A 403 14.15 -6.56 17.48
CA ARG A 403 15.20 -6.74 16.47
C ARG A 403 15.79 -8.14 16.54
N GLU A 404 16.10 -8.63 17.73
CA GLU A 404 16.59 -9.99 17.94
C GLU A 404 15.57 -11.03 17.46
N TRP A 405 14.29 -10.82 17.79
CA TRP A 405 13.19 -11.61 17.26
C TRP A 405 13.16 -11.61 15.74
N SER A 406 13.28 -10.44 15.10
CA SER A 406 13.27 -10.32 13.64
C SER A 406 14.46 -11.03 13.00
N LEU A 407 15.65 -10.93 13.58
CA LEU A 407 16.86 -11.58 13.07
C LEU A 407 16.79 -13.10 13.20
N ARG A 408 16.21 -13.60 14.30
CA ARG A 408 16.05 -15.04 14.52
C ARG A 408 15.14 -15.69 13.47
N TRP A 409 14.10 -14.99 13.06
CA TRP A 409 13.03 -15.56 12.24
C TRP A 409 12.98 -15.01 10.81
N SER A 410 13.93 -14.17 10.38
CA SER A 410 13.90 -13.49 9.07
C SER A 410 14.04 -14.43 7.88
N GLU A 411 14.69 -15.58 8.07
CA GLU A 411 14.96 -16.58 7.01
C GLU A 411 14.32 -17.95 7.33
N SER A 412 13.44 -18.00 8.35
CA SER A 412 12.81 -19.25 8.75
C SER A 412 11.69 -19.62 7.78
N ALA A 413 11.76 -20.82 7.22
CA ALA A 413 10.68 -21.42 6.46
C ALA A 413 9.59 -21.95 7.41
N PHE A 414 8.37 -21.47 7.26
CA PHE A 414 7.21 -21.90 8.04
C PHE A 414 6.35 -22.95 7.31
N GLY A 415 6.64 -23.21 6.03
CA GLY A 415 6.05 -24.30 5.26
C GLY A 415 5.23 -23.85 4.05
N GLN A 416 4.70 -24.83 3.32
CA GLN A 416 3.93 -24.59 2.10
C GLN A 416 2.50 -24.14 2.43
N VAL A 417 2.01 -23.19 1.64
CA VAL A 417 0.62 -22.72 1.61
C VAL A 417 0.04 -23.10 0.25
N PRO A 418 -0.54 -24.30 0.09
CA PRO A 418 -1.28 -24.65 -1.12
C PRO A 418 -2.50 -23.72 -1.26
N VAL A 419 -2.72 -23.23 -2.47
CA VAL A 419 -3.85 -22.38 -2.82
C VAL A 419 -4.81 -23.21 -3.64
N ASP A 420 -5.67 -23.95 -2.95
CA ASP A 420 -6.67 -24.83 -3.56
C ASP A 420 -8.05 -24.17 -3.64
N HIS A 421 -8.32 -23.22 -2.74
CA HIS A 421 -9.58 -22.51 -2.66
C HIS A 421 -9.43 -21.12 -2.03
N ILE A 422 -10.37 -20.23 -2.35
CA ILE A 422 -10.53 -18.91 -1.73
C ILE A 422 -11.78 -18.93 -0.85
N ARG A 423 -11.70 -18.35 0.35
CA ARG A 423 -12.83 -18.18 1.25
C ARG A 423 -13.33 -16.74 1.23
N LEU A 424 -14.65 -16.59 1.16
CA LEU A 424 -15.34 -15.36 1.56
C LEU A 424 -15.66 -15.45 3.05
N MET A 425 -15.09 -14.55 3.83
CA MET A 425 -15.09 -14.62 5.29
C MET A 425 -15.88 -13.45 5.87
N ARG A 426 -16.68 -13.71 6.90
CA ARG A 426 -17.33 -12.69 7.75
C ARG A 426 -16.52 -12.50 9.02
N SER A 427 -16.25 -11.25 9.37
CA SER A 427 -15.70 -10.84 10.66
C SER A 427 -16.80 -10.29 11.55
N GLN A 428 -17.08 -10.94 12.66
CA GLN A 428 -18.00 -10.45 13.69
C GLN A 428 -17.19 -9.85 14.85
N LEU A 429 -17.40 -8.57 15.11
CA LEU A 429 -16.80 -7.86 16.25
C LEU A 429 -17.76 -7.99 17.44
N GLY A 430 -17.24 -8.34 18.61
CA GLY A 430 -18.00 -8.36 19.87
C GLY A 430 -17.14 -7.79 21.01
N GLY A 431 -17.56 -7.97 22.26
CA GLY A 431 -16.78 -7.58 23.44
C GLY A 431 -15.43 -8.31 23.61
N GLY A 432 -15.09 -9.23 22.71
CA GLY A 432 -13.86 -10.02 22.70
C GLY A 432 -13.15 -10.00 21.33
N PRO A 433 -12.17 -10.89 21.10
CA PRO A 433 -11.46 -10.95 19.83
C PRO A 433 -12.41 -11.33 18.68
N PRO A 434 -12.17 -10.84 17.44
CA PRO A 434 -13.07 -11.05 16.32
C PRO A 434 -13.32 -12.52 16.05
N ARG A 435 -14.57 -12.89 15.80
CA ARG A 435 -14.96 -14.23 15.32
C ARG A 435 -15.00 -14.21 13.80
N TYR A 436 -14.45 -15.25 13.17
CA TYR A 436 -14.48 -15.42 11.73
C TYR A 436 -15.40 -16.58 11.36
N THR A 437 -16.24 -16.35 10.35
CA THR A 437 -17.14 -17.37 9.80
C THR A 437 -16.96 -17.42 8.30
N THR A 438 -16.74 -18.61 7.76
CA THR A 438 -16.72 -18.83 6.30
C THR A 438 -18.14 -18.73 5.76
N LEU A 439 -18.36 -17.81 4.81
CA LEU A 439 -19.64 -17.62 4.13
C LEU A 439 -19.72 -18.44 2.85
N ALA A 440 -18.64 -18.48 2.08
CA ALA A 440 -18.54 -19.22 0.83
C ALA A 440 -17.10 -19.67 0.56
N THR A 441 -16.98 -20.69 -0.27
CA THR A 441 -15.71 -21.31 -0.67
C THR A 441 -15.71 -21.46 -2.17
N PHE A 442 -14.61 -21.07 -2.80
CA PHE A 442 -14.46 -21.11 -4.25
C PHE A 442 -13.20 -21.91 -4.55
N ASP A 443 -13.36 -23.07 -5.19
CA ASP A 443 -12.24 -23.94 -5.55
C ASP A 443 -11.55 -23.43 -6.82
N LEU A 444 -10.23 -23.49 -6.82
CA LEU A 444 -9.40 -23.31 -8.00
C LEU A 444 -9.42 -24.60 -8.85
N GLN A 445 -9.15 -24.45 -10.15
CA GLN A 445 -9.12 -25.54 -11.13
C GLN A 445 -7.97 -26.53 -10.96
#